data_AF-A0A8D5UI28-F1
#
_entry.id   AF-A0A8D5UI28-F1
#
_cell.length_a   1.000
_cell.length_b   1.000
_cell.length_c   1.000
_cell.angle_alpha   90.00
_cell.angle_beta   90.00
_cell.angle_gamma   90.00
#
_symmetry.space_group_name_H-M   'P 1'
#
loop_
_entity.id
_entity.type
_entity.pdbx_description
1 polymer ?
#
loop_
_entity_poly.entity_id
_entity_poly.type
_entity_poly.pdbx_seq_one_letter_code
_entity_poly.pdbx_strand_id
1 'polypeptide(L)'
;MKVFPHGYVVNFQETAREMYPKDLDAKLKKAISQCKNLMVGTISIPQQALHVFGTAESFEILEEQDLLRIRFRRQDGKTEEREHSLSALTISHEARFDIHDPAKGTVPCIVLYVTFAVGEDTDEEITYFFTDPEAVTHPLDCVAEFWLQVHEVGRDVNFDEVGCAANQWKPDRTPPCAGGC
;
A
#
# COMPACT_ATOMS: atom_id res chain seq x y z
N MET A 1 -5.35 -17.41 -5.75
CA MET A 1 -5.52 -16.34 -4.75
C MET A 1 -4.34 -15.43 -4.92
N LYS A 2 -4.56 -14.17 -5.32
CA LYS A 2 -3.48 -13.22 -5.53
C LYS A 2 -2.85 -12.86 -4.19
N VAL A 3 -1.52 -12.73 -4.17
CA VAL A 3 -0.76 -12.11 -3.09
C VAL A 3 0.07 -10.99 -3.71
N PHE A 4 0.32 -9.93 -2.96
CA PHE A 4 1.14 -8.81 -3.39
C PHE A 4 1.86 -8.22 -2.19
N PRO A 5 3.00 -7.53 -2.40
CA PRO A 5 3.70 -6.88 -1.31
C PRO A 5 2.87 -5.78 -0.64
N HIS A 6 3.06 -5.66 0.67
CA HIS A 6 2.65 -4.50 1.44
C HIS A 6 3.84 -3.92 2.19
N GLY A 7 4.30 -2.76 1.73
CA GLY A 7 5.31 -1.96 2.41
C GLY A 7 4.70 -1.19 3.57
N TYR A 8 5.42 -1.14 4.68
CA TYR A 8 4.94 -0.56 5.91
C TYR A 8 6.06 0.23 6.57
N VAL A 9 5.81 1.52 6.82
CA VAL A 9 6.75 2.41 7.51
C VAL A 9 6.07 3.01 8.73
N VAL A 10 6.63 2.75 9.90
CA VAL A 10 6.21 3.38 11.17
C VAL A 10 7.37 4.09 11.80
N ASN A 11 7.31 5.42 11.91
CA ASN A 11 8.36 6.21 12.55
C ASN A 11 9.77 5.77 12.08
N PHE A 12 9.96 5.67 10.75
CA PHE A 12 11.20 5.28 10.07
C PHE A 12 11.61 3.80 10.18
N GLN A 13 10.74 2.94 10.70
CA GLN A 13 10.94 1.49 10.66
C GLN A 13 10.24 0.89 9.45
N GLU A 14 11.03 0.41 8.51
CA GLU A 14 10.56 -0.19 7.26
C GLU A 14 10.38 -1.70 7.41
N THR A 15 9.25 -2.21 6.96
CA THR A 15 8.97 -3.65 6.87
C THR A 15 8.14 -3.92 5.62
N ALA A 16 8.32 -5.09 5.03
CA ALA A 16 7.48 -5.58 3.94
C ALA A 16 6.87 -6.91 4.35
N ARG A 17 5.63 -7.17 3.91
CA ARG A 17 4.92 -8.42 4.17
C ARG A 17 4.00 -8.80 3.02
N GLU A 18 3.55 -10.05 3.01
CA GLU A 18 2.45 -10.48 2.16
C GLU A 18 1.15 -9.75 2.52
N MET A 19 0.40 -9.38 1.49
CA MET A 19 -0.95 -8.86 1.60
C MET A 19 -1.88 -9.59 0.65
N TYR A 20 -3.05 -9.95 1.17
CA TYR A 20 -4.12 -10.54 0.40
C TYR A 20 -5.18 -9.48 0.06
N PRO A 21 -5.87 -9.59 -1.09
CA PRO A 21 -6.89 -8.62 -1.48
C PRO A 21 -7.95 -8.37 -0.41
N LYS A 22 -8.48 -9.43 0.21
CA LYS A 22 -9.42 -9.33 1.34
C LYS A 22 -8.92 -8.50 2.52
N ASP A 23 -7.61 -8.53 2.81
CA ASP A 23 -7.01 -7.82 3.94
C ASP A 23 -6.83 -6.34 3.61
N LEU A 24 -6.51 -6.02 2.35
CA LEU A 24 -6.52 -4.65 1.83
C LEU A 24 -7.94 -4.06 1.83
N ASP A 25 -8.93 -4.81 1.36
CA ASP A 25 -10.36 -4.43 1.37
C ASP A 25 -10.83 -4.12 2.80
N ALA A 26 -10.55 -5.02 3.75
CA ALA A 26 -10.86 -4.80 5.17
C ALA A 26 -10.14 -3.58 5.75
N LYS A 27 -8.86 -3.36 5.41
CA LYS A 27 -8.07 -2.22 5.87
C LYS A 27 -8.67 -0.90 5.38
N LEU A 28 -8.98 -0.78 4.08
CA LEU A 28 -9.54 0.46 3.51
C LEU A 28 -10.98 0.71 3.96
N LYS A 29 -11.83 -0.32 4.04
CA LYS A 29 -13.18 -0.19 4.61
C LYS A 29 -13.13 0.27 6.06
N LYS A 30 -12.19 -0.25 6.85
CA LYS A 30 -11.96 0.22 8.21
C LYS A 30 -11.57 1.71 8.23
N ALA A 31 -10.62 2.13 7.40
CA ALA A 31 -10.22 3.53 7.30
C ALA A 31 -11.40 4.44 6.94
N ILE A 32 -12.21 4.05 5.95
CA ILE A 32 -13.43 4.77 5.53
C ILE A 32 -14.44 4.86 6.68
N SER A 33 -14.63 3.79 7.45
CA SER A 33 -15.58 3.78 8.57
C SER A 33 -15.13 4.59 9.79
N GLN A 34 -13.81 4.74 9.99
CA GLN A 34 -13.22 5.42 11.13
C GLN A 34 -13.00 6.91 10.89
N CYS A 35 -12.76 7.31 9.64
CA CYS A 35 -12.54 8.69 9.26
C CYS A 35 -13.84 9.28 8.70
N LYS A 36 -14.28 10.42 9.24
CA LYS A 36 -15.50 11.09 8.73
C LYS A 36 -15.38 11.45 7.25
N ASN A 37 -14.19 11.87 6.83
CA ASN A 37 -13.90 12.35 5.49
C ASN A 37 -12.58 11.75 4.99
N LEU A 38 -12.49 10.45 4.72
CA LEU A 38 -11.25 9.88 4.17
C LEU A 38 -10.95 10.47 2.78
N MET A 39 -9.93 11.32 2.68
CA MET A 39 -9.52 11.93 1.42
C MET A 39 -8.89 10.89 0.51
N VAL A 40 -9.24 10.93 -0.78
CA VAL A 40 -8.65 10.09 -1.82
C VAL A 40 -8.17 10.93 -3.00
N GLY A 41 -7.04 10.53 -3.55
CA GLY A 41 -6.44 11.12 -4.75
C GLY A 41 -5.37 10.22 -5.34
N THR A 42 -4.64 10.73 -6.32
CA THR A 42 -3.47 10.05 -6.88
C THR A 42 -2.20 10.88 -6.72
N ILE A 43 -1.08 10.18 -6.68
CA ILE A 43 0.26 10.76 -6.70
C ILE A 43 0.96 10.39 -8.01
N SER A 44 1.60 11.37 -8.63
CA SER A 44 2.45 11.17 -9.80
C SER A 44 3.86 11.68 -9.50
N ILE A 45 4.81 10.76 -9.36
CA ILE A 45 6.23 11.12 -9.17
C ILE A 45 6.77 11.89 -10.40
N PRO A 46 6.55 11.43 -11.66
CA PRO A 46 7.10 12.12 -12.82
C PRO A 46 6.62 13.56 -12.95
N GLN A 47 5.38 13.84 -12.51
CA GLN A 47 4.77 15.16 -12.58
C GLN A 47 4.94 15.96 -11.28
N GLN A 48 5.54 15.36 -10.24
CA GLN A 48 5.62 15.90 -8.88
C GLN A 48 4.28 16.48 -8.40
N ALA A 49 3.20 15.76 -8.66
CA ALA A 49 1.85 16.26 -8.51
C ALA A 49 0.98 15.33 -7.65
N LEU A 50 0.17 15.94 -6.79
CA LEU A 50 -0.95 15.31 -6.11
C LEU A 50 -2.25 15.75 -6.76
N HIS A 51 -3.11 14.79 -7.11
CA HIS A 51 -4.44 15.05 -7.64
C HIS A 51 -5.49 14.55 -6.65
N VAL A 52 -6.12 15.48 -5.92
CA VAL A 52 -7.21 15.14 -4.97
C VAL A 52 -8.51 14.97 -5.74
N PHE A 53 -9.18 13.83 -5.55
CA PHE A 53 -10.48 13.56 -6.16
C PHE A 53 -11.65 13.94 -5.26
N GLY A 54 -11.54 13.64 -3.97
CA GLY A 54 -12.61 13.92 -3.01
C GLY A 54 -12.55 13.03 -1.77
N THR A 55 -13.72 12.64 -1.27
CA THR A 55 -13.88 11.78 -0.09
C THR A 55 -14.25 10.36 -0.50
N ALA A 56 -13.48 9.36 -0.10
CA ALA A 56 -13.79 7.96 -0.34
C ALA A 56 -15.08 7.54 0.39
N GLU A 57 -15.99 6.91 -0.36
CA GLU A 57 -17.27 6.41 0.16
C GLU A 57 -17.27 4.89 0.26
N SER A 58 -16.68 4.20 -0.71
CA SER A 58 -16.48 2.76 -0.66
C SER A 58 -15.23 2.32 -1.40
N PHE A 59 -14.72 1.17 -0.98
CA PHE A 59 -13.66 0.42 -1.62
C PHE A 59 -14.12 -1.02 -1.67
N GLU A 60 -14.09 -1.63 -2.85
CA GLU A 60 -14.60 -2.98 -3.07
C GLU A 60 -13.62 -3.76 -3.93
N ILE A 61 -13.27 -4.97 -3.48
CA ILE A 61 -12.57 -5.94 -4.30
C ILE A 61 -13.52 -7.10 -4.62
N LEU A 62 -13.69 -7.36 -5.92
CA LEU A 62 -14.49 -8.43 -6.49
C LEU A 62 -13.55 -9.43 -7.18
N GLU A 63 -12.98 -10.35 -6.40
CA GLU A 63 -11.94 -11.28 -6.88
C GLU A 63 -12.40 -12.14 -8.07
N GLU A 64 -13.65 -12.63 -8.07
CA GLU A 64 -14.20 -13.43 -9.16
C GLU A 64 -14.30 -12.67 -10.50
N GLN A 65 -14.34 -11.34 -10.44
CA GLN A 65 -14.47 -10.45 -11.59
C GLN A 65 -13.15 -9.76 -11.96
N ASP A 66 -12.06 -10.09 -11.26
CA ASP A 66 -10.77 -9.40 -11.37
C ASP A 66 -10.90 -7.87 -11.24
N LEU A 67 -11.76 -7.38 -10.36
CA LEU A 67 -12.13 -5.97 -10.31
C LEU A 67 -11.90 -5.38 -8.91
N LEU A 68 -11.31 -4.19 -8.87
CA LEU A 68 -11.25 -3.30 -7.72
C LEU A 68 -11.97 -2.00 -8.07
N ARG A 69 -12.91 -1.58 -7.23
CA ARG A 69 -13.69 -0.35 -7.39
C ARG A 69 -13.47 0.60 -6.23
N ILE A 70 -13.19 1.86 -6.55
CA ILE A 70 -13.10 2.97 -5.62
C ILE A 70 -14.22 3.94 -5.94
N ARG A 71 -15.14 4.16 -5.00
CA ARG A 71 -16.19 5.18 -5.10
C ARG A 71 -15.86 6.36 -4.21
N PHE A 72 -15.99 7.57 -4.74
CA PHE A 72 -15.72 8.80 -3.98
C PHE A 72 -16.66 9.93 -4.35
N ARG A 73 -16.90 10.82 -3.38
CA ARG A 73 -17.67 12.05 -3.54
C ARG A 73 -16.75 13.22 -3.81
N ARG A 74 -16.97 13.90 -4.92
CA ARG A 74 -16.25 15.12 -5.32
C ARG A 74 -16.72 16.34 -4.54
N GLN A 75 -15.94 17.43 -4.64
CA GLN A 75 -16.28 18.71 -4.01
C GLN A 75 -17.61 19.32 -4.50
N ASP A 76 -18.01 19.04 -5.75
CA ASP A 76 -19.30 19.46 -6.30
C ASP A 76 -20.48 18.58 -5.85
N GLY A 77 -20.23 17.63 -4.94
CA GLY A 77 -21.22 16.71 -4.37
C GLY A 77 -21.53 15.51 -5.26
N LYS A 78 -20.95 15.40 -6.46
CA LYS A 78 -21.17 14.25 -7.34
C LYS A 78 -20.34 13.05 -6.90
N THR A 79 -20.94 11.88 -7.01
CA THR A 79 -20.23 10.61 -6.81
C THR A 79 -19.61 10.18 -8.13
N GLU A 80 -18.33 9.77 -8.07
CA GLU A 80 -17.61 9.15 -9.17
C GLU A 80 -17.03 7.80 -8.73
N GLU A 81 -16.73 6.97 -9.72
CA GLU A 81 -16.10 5.68 -9.54
C GLU A 81 -14.85 5.57 -10.41
N ARG A 82 -13.86 4.84 -9.88
CA ARG A 82 -12.68 4.39 -10.61
C ARG A 82 -12.56 2.89 -10.43
N GLU A 83 -12.30 2.21 -11.53
CA GLU A 83 -12.20 0.76 -11.61
C GLU A 83 -10.80 0.40 -12.12
N HIS A 84 -10.21 -0.62 -11.51
CA HIS A 84 -8.92 -1.18 -11.88
C HIS A 84 -9.01 -2.70 -11.87
N SER A 85 -8.24 -3.35 -12.75
CA SER A 85 -8.07 -4.78 -12.66
C SER A 85 -7.36 -5.13 -11.34
N LEU A 86 -7.87 -6.14 -10.63
CA LEU A 86 -7.19 -6.67 -9.44
C LEU A 86 -5.84 -7.27 -9.83
N SER A 87 -5.72 -7.88 -11.01
CA SER A 87 -4.47 -8.39 -11.56
C SER A 87 -3.44 -7.28 -11.82
N ALA A 88 -3.87 -6.04 -12.08
CA ALA A 88 -2.99 -4.87 -12.20
C ALA A 88 -2.49 -4.30 -10.85
N LEU A 89 -3.07 -4.70 -9.71
CA LEU A 89 -2.61 -4.27 -8.37
C LEU A 89 -1.18 -4.78 -8.11
N THR A 90 -0.19 -3.89 -8.02
CA THR A 90 1.22 -4.28 -7.86
C THR A 90 1.65 -4.31 -6.41
N ILE A 91 1.33 -3.25 -5.67
CA ILE A 91 1.79 -3.06 -4.29
C ILE A 91 0.83 -2.17 -3.53
N SER A 92 0.79 -2.33 -2.21
CA SER A 92 0.16 -1.35 -1.32
C SER A 92 1.17 -0.88 -0.29
N HIS A 93 0.98 0.33 0.23
CA HIS A 93 1.82 0.85 1.29
C HIS A 93 0.98 1.41 2.43
N GLU A 94 1.51 1.38 3.64
CA GLU A 94 1.02 2.20 4.75
C GLU A 94 2.19 2.93 5.40
N ALA A 95 2.07 4.24 5.47
CA ALA A 95 3.00 5.11 6.15
C ALA A 95 2.31 5.70 7.38
N ARG A 96 2.94 5.56 8.54
CA ARG A 96 2.46 6.09 9.81
C ARG A 96 3.59 6.83 10.53
N PHE A 97 3.37 8.11 10.80
CA PHE A 97 4.33 8.93 11.53
C PHE A 97 3.64 9.76 12.59
N ASP A 98 4.31 9.97 13.71
CA ASP A 98 3.90 10.95 14.71
C ASP A 98 4.36 12.34 14.27
N ILE A 99 3.40 13.20 13.93
CA ILE A 99 3.63 14.55 13.38
C ILE A 99 3.46 15.58 14.48
N HIS A 100 4.44 16.47 14.60
CA HIS A 100 4.31 17.65 15.45
C HIS A 100 3.50 18.74 14.73
N ASP A 101 2.20 18.76 14.98
CA ASP A 101 1.27 19.73 14.42
C ASP A 101 1.18 20.98 15.33
N PRO A 102 1.39 22.20 14.80
CA PRO A 102 1.35 23.42 15.62
C PRO A 102 0.01 23.68 16.33
N ALA A 103 -1.11 23.20 15.77
CA ALA A 103 -2.45 23.40 16.31
C ALA A 103 -2.92 22.23 17.19
N LYS A 104 -2.44 21.00 16.95
CA LYS A 104 -2.93 19.77 17.59
C LYS A 104 -1.90 19.09 18.49
N GLY A 105 -0.66 19.55 18.50
CA GLY A 105 0.45 18.89 19.18
C GLY A 105 0.94 17.67 18.40
N THR A 106 1.55 16.71 19.09
CA THR A 106 2.03 15.48 18.43
C THR A 106 0.86 14.52 18.21
N VAL A 107 0.54 14.24 16.94
CA VAL A 107 -0.57 13.38 16.53
C VAL A 107 -0.11 12.33 15.51
N PRO A 108 -0.65 11.10 15.55
CA PRO A 108 -0.36 10.11 14.52
C PRO A 108 -1.03 10.50 13.20
N CYS A 109 -0.27 10.56 12.12
CA CYS A 109 -0.76 10.72 10.76
C CYS A 109 -0.54 9.40 10.00
N ILE A 110 -1.57 8.93 9.29
CA ILE A 110 -1.53 7.70 8.52
C ILE A 110 -1.92 8.01 7.07
N VAL A 111 -1.15 7.46 6.14
CA VAL A 111 -1.47 7.48 4.70
C VAL A 111 -1.37 6.06 4.17
N LEU A 112 -2.43 5.62 3.49
CA LEU A 112 -2.46 4.36 2.76
C LEU A 112 -2.23 4.65 1.28
N TYR A 113 -1.40 3.85 0.62
CA TYR A 113 -1.18 3.92 -0.82
C TYR A 113 -1.53 2.60 -1.49
N VAL A 114 -2.09 2.66 -2.70
CA VAL A 114 -2.43 1.49 -3.51
C VAL A 114 -1.99 1.76 -4.94
N THR A 115 -1.09 0.93 -5.44
CA THR A 115 -0.43 1.13 -6.73
C THR A 115 -0.85 0.06 -7.74
N PHE A 116 -1.15 0.50 -8.95
CA PHE A 116 -1.51 -0.36 -10.07
C PHE A 116 -0.58 -0.11 -11.24
N ALA A 117 -0.20 -1.18 -11.94
CA ALA A 117 0.43 -1.07 -13.25
C ALA A 117 -0.58 -0.55 -14.29
N VAL A 118 -0.11 0.30 -15.21
CA VAL A 118 -0.90 0.86 -16.30
C VAL A 118 -0.34 0.34 -17.62
N GLY A 119 -1.10 -0.51 -18.31
CA GLY A 119 -0.65 -1.17 -19.54
C GLY A 119 0.24 -2.39 -19.28
N GLU A 120 0.31 -3.30 -20.27
CA GLU A 120 1.00 -4.59 -20.12
C GLU A 120 2.53 -4.49 -20.32
N ASP A 121 3.00 -3.49 -21.06
CA ASP A 121 4.40 -3.34 -21.48
C ASP A 121 5.03 -2.00 -21.04
N THR A 122 4.43 -1.31 -20.07
CA THR A 122 4.97 -0.03 -19.59
C THR A 122 5.28 -0.10 -18.10
N ASP A 123 6.34 0.59 -17.68
CA ASP A 123 6.64 0.82 -16.26
C ASP A 123 5.77 1.95 -15.68
N GLU A 124 4.67 2.32 -16.36
CA GLU A 124 3.75 3.33 -15.85
C GLU A 124 2.90 2.75 -14.72
N GLU A 125 2.82 3.50 -13.64
CA GLU A 125 2.01 3.15 -12.48
C GLU A 125 1.08 4.29 -12.10
N ILE A 126 -0.09 3.93 -11.61
CA ILE A 126 -0.99 4.84 -10.92
C ILE A 126 -1.04 4.48 -9.45
N THR A 127 -0.68 5.44 -8.60
CA THR A 127 -0.75 5.26 -7.14
C THR A 127 -1.85 6.13 -6.56
N TYR A 128 -2.81 5.48 -5.92
CA TYR A 128 -3.84 6.13 -5.11
C TYR A 128 -3.30 6.35 -3.69
N PHE A 129 -3.65 7.48 -3.08
CA PHE A 129 -3.45 7.71 -1.66
C PHE A 129 -4.80 7.86 -0.94
N PHE A 130 -4.82 7.48 0.32
CA PHE A 130 -5.94 7.66 1.23
C PHE A 130 -5.45 8.20 2.57
N THR A 131 -6.01 9.31 3.04
CA THR A 131 -5.60 9.92 4.32
C THR A 131 -6.76 10.65 4.99
N ASP A 132 -6.69 10.80 6.31
CA ASP A 132 -7.62 11.64 7.06
C ASP A 132 -7.18 13.12 6.98
N PRO A 133 -7.93 13.98 6.27
CA PRO A 133 -7.58 15.40 6.16
C PRO A 133 -7.75 16.15 7.47
N GLU A 134 -8.44 15.57 8.46
CA GLU A 134 -8.63 16.15 9.79
C GLU A 134 -7.56 15.68 10.78
N ALA A 135 -6.63 14.80 10.40
CA ALA A 135 -5.57 14.32 11.29
C ALA A 135 -4.56 15.43 11.63
N VAL A 136 -4.10 16.19 10.63
CA VAL A 136 -3.09 17.25 10.74
C VAL A 136 -3.55 18.50 10.00
N THR A 137 -2.84 19.62 10.17
CA THR A 137 -3.14 20.91 9.53
C THR A 137 -2.80 20.90 8.05
N HIS A 138 -1.73 20.19 7.66
CA HIS A 138 -1.25 20.10 6.28
C HIS A 138 -1.16 18.62 5.81
N PRO A 139 -2.31 17.95 5.59
CA PRO A 139 -2.32 16.51 5.29
C PRO A 139 -1.65 16.17 3.95
N LEU A 140 -1.74 17.04 2.95
CA LEU A 140 -1.12 16.80 1.63
C LEU A 140 0.41 16.86 1.68
N ASP A 141 0.98 17.68 2.55
CA ASP A 141 2.43 17.71 2.78
C ASP A 141 2.89 16.36 3.35
N CYS A 142 2.13 15.81 4.31
CA CYS A 142 2.38 14.46 4.83
C CYS A 142 2.24 13.38 3.74
N VAL A 143 1.23 13.46 2.87
CA VAL A 143 1.06 12.51 1.75
C VAL A 143 2.27 12.51 0.82
N ALA A 144 2.81 13.69 0.47
CA ALA A 144 3.98 13.80 -0.40
C ALA A 144 5.25 13.28 0.30
N GLU A 145 5.52 13.76 1.51
CA GLU A 145 6.72 13.40 2.27
C GLU A 145 6.75 11.92 2.64
N PHE A 146 5.63 11.36 3.08
CA PHE A 146 5.55 9.95 3.45
C PHE A 146 5.75 9.05 2.24
N TRP A 147 5.27 9.48 1.06
CA TRP A 147 5.48 8.73 -0.16
C TRP A 147 6.97 8.57 -0.46
N LEU A 148 7.77 9.65 -0.35
CA LEU A 148 9.23 9.61 -0.52
C LEU A 148 9.93 8.62 0.42
N GLN A 149 9.34 8.34 1.58
CA GLN A 149 9.89 7.37 2.54
C GLN A 149 9.45 5.94 2.28
N VAL A 150 8.25 5.73 1.72
CA VAL A 150 7.63 4.40 1.65
C VAL A 150 7.63 3.79 0.25
N HIS A 151 7.77 4.57 -0.82
CA HIS A 151 7.45 4.11 -2.18
C HIS A 151 8.32 2.95 -2.70
N GLU A 152 9.53 2.77 -2.16
CA GLU A 152 10.42 1.66 -2.52
C GLU A 152 10.28 0.45 -1.59
N VAL A 153 9.61 0.59 -0.44
CA VAL A 153 9.57 -0.45 0.60
C VAL A 153 8.76 -1.64 0.13
N GLY A 154 9.43 -2.78 -0.08
CA GLY A 154 8.80 -4.03 -0.49
C GLY A 154 8.66 -4.21 -2.00
N ARG A 155 9.17 -3.27 -2.81
CA ARG A 155 9.24 -3.44 -4.29
C ARG A 155 10.27 -4.49 -4.73
N ASP A 156 11.27 -4.75 -3.89
CA ASP A 156 12.30 -5.75 -4.09
C ASP A 156 11.89 -7.16 -3.64
N VAL A 157 10.68 -7.31 -3.10
CA VAL A 157 10.17 -8.60 -2.60
C VAL A 157 9.16 -9.18 -3.57
N ASN A 158 9.45 -10.39 -4.04
CA ASN A 158 8.50 -11.20 -4.82
C ASN A 158 7.98 -12.37 -3.98
N PHE A 159 6.68 -12.36 -3.68
CA PHE A 159 6.02 -13.42 -2.92
C PHE A 159 5.55 -14.60 -3.78
N ASP A 160 5.59 -14.47 -5.10
CA ASP A 160 5.28 -15.58 -6.02
C ASP A 160 6.40 -16.65 -6.02
N GLU A 161 7.59 -16.32 -5.52
CA GLU A 161 8.78 -17.19 -5.58
C GLU A 161 9.08 -17.97 -4.28
N VAL A 162 8.30 -17.79 -3.20
CA VAL A 162 8.56 -18.46 -1.90
C VAL A 162 7.99 -19.88 -1.88
N GLY A 163 8.48 -20.72 -2.80
CA GLY A 163 8.03 -22.10 -2.98
C GLY A 163 9.05 -23.21 -2.64
N CYS A 164 10.36 -22.95 -2.52
CA CYS A 164 11.34 -24.07 -2.50
C CYS A 164 12.60 -23.95 -1.62
N ALA A 165 12.78 -22.92 -0.78
CA ALA A 165 14.04 -22.79 0.00
C ALA A 165 13.96 -23.25 1.48
N ALA A 166 12.77 -23.53 2.03
CA ALA A 166 12.65 -23.89 3.46
C ALA A 166 13.03 -25.36 3.79
N ASN A 167 13.18 -26.24 2.79
CA ASN A 167 13.38 -27.69 3.00
C ASN A 167 14.70 -28.27 2.43
N GLN A 168 15.67 -27.45 2.03
CA GLN A 168 16.96 -27.97 1.52
C GLN A 168 18.13 -27.92 2.51
N TRP A 169 17.89 -27.78 3.81
CA TRP A 169 18.93 -28.15 4.78
C TRP A 169 18.89 -29.65 5.06
N LYS A 170 19.66 -30.42 4.28
CA LYS A 170 20.10 -31.75 4.71
C LYS A 170 21.43 -31.57 5.44
N PRO A 171 21.53 -31.85 6.76
CA PRO A 171 22.84 -31.94 7.39
C PRO A 171 23.60 -33.09 6.74
N ASP A 172 24.75 -32.77 6.16
CA ASP A 172 25.66 -33.73 5.57
C ASP A 172 26.11 -34.69 6.67
N ARG A 173 25.55 -35.91 6.68
CA ARG A 173 26.04 -36.99 7.55
C ARG A 173 27.25 -37.61 6.87
N THR A 174 28.35 -36.88 6.83
CA THR A 174 29.66 -37.46 6.54
C THR A 174 30.21 -38.06 7.83
N PRO A 175 30.30 -39.40 7.99
CA PRO A 175 31.04 -39.96 9.10
C PRO A 175 32.54 -39.65 8.93
N PRO A 176 33.25 -39.22 9.98
CA PRO A 176 34.68 -38.95 9.89
C PRO A 176 35.41 -40.25 9.57
N CYS A 177 36.29 -40.17 8.57
CA CYS A 177 37.24 -41.21 8.19
C CYS A 177 37.93 -41.80 9.43
N ALA A 178 37.72 -43.08 9.68
CA ALA A 178 38.55 -43.86 10.59
C ALA A 178 39.91 -44.07 9.92
N GLY A 179 40.96 -43.56 10.57
CA GLY A 179 42.34 -43.69 10.14
C GLY A 179 42.77 -45.15 10.05
N GLY A 180 43.63 -45.43 9.06
CA GLY A 180 44.38 -46.67 8.97
C GLY A 180 45.38 -46.77 10.11
N CYS A 181 45.48 -47.99 10.66
CA CYS A 181 46.66 -48.51 11.33
C CYS A 181 47.71 -48.94 10.29
#